data_AF-A0A951V8W8-F1
#
_entry.id   AF-A0A951V8W8-F1
#
_cell.length_a   1.000
_cell.length_b   1.000
_cell.length_c   1.000
_cell.angle_alpha   90.00
_cell.angle_beta   90.00
_cell.angle_gamma   90.00
#
_symmetry.space_group_name_H-M   'P 1'
#
loop_
_entity.id
_entity.type
_entity.pdbx_description
1 polymer ?
#
loop_
_entity_poly.entity_id
_entity_poly.type
_entity_poly.pdbx_seq_one_letter_code
_entity_poly.pdbx_strand_id
1 'polypeptide(L)'
;MARTVFTIFIVFLLGVLIGIPAFMRISWQMAEKKPMEVFILDKTVLNKNYQEHLSFNWVLKNQKYVKSDEDFYLPERDYYGFFPDGMGNYVINDIEDKTTEDLARLADNYDMAYYTDLYGVYWIEWHNEYPHVKPEQEPGLMGERSEWIYGGLTKNELAFIRLMKSRNKLIINEFNIIGSPTSFGIRKEYEEEFDITWKNWTGRYFSTLDTTKSEEIPHWLVRNYMKQNNNEWPFTKSGIAFVRNDDMIVVLENETHLNIEVPYIYSDEKLVDHYGVVKKIKYPYWFDICTSGDSNEVLAEYMIEANLEGDSILDHWNIPTVFPAVIKNKHNNLYFYFAGDFADNPISLKNARLKHIEKLDYLMYDRVAQERRSFFRLFYRPMVTKILDDYYQNLKAVNQ
;
A
#
# COMPACT_ATOMS: atom_id res chain seq x y z
N MET A 1 26.96 48.44 -11.92
CA MET A 1 26.44 47.42 -12.86
C MET A 1 26.27 46.07 -12.18
N ALA A 2 27.32 45.45 -11.61
CA ALA A 2 27.23 44.12 -10.96
C ALA A 2 26.21 44.02 -9.80
N ARG A 3 26.13 45.04 -8.92
CA ARG A 3 25.15 45.06 -7.81
C ARG A 3 23.70 45.10 -8.28
N THR A 4 23.40 45.92 -9.29
CA THR A 4 22.05 46.02 -9.87
C THR A 4 21.62 44.73 -10.54
N VAL A 5 22.52 44.09 -11.31
CA VAL A 5 22.27 42.79 -11.94
C VAL A 5 22.03 41.71 -10.89
N PHE A 6 22.82 41.72 -9.80
CA PHE A 6 22.64 40.79 -8.68
C PHE A 6 21.31 40.99 -7.94
N THR A 7 20.90 42.23 -7.70
CA THR A 7 19.59 42.52 -7.09
C THR A 7 18.43 42.08 -7.98
N ILE A 8 18.49 42.34 -9.29
CA ILE A 8 17.47 41.88 -10.25
C ILE A 8 17.39 40.35 -10.25
N PHE A 9 18.53 39.66 -10.24
CA PHE A 9 18.60 38.20 -10.16
C PHE A 9 17.94 37.66 -8.88
N ILE A 10 18.23 38.25 -7.71
CA ILE A 10 17.60 37.84 -6.44
C ILE A 10 16.09 38.07 -6.47
N VAL A 11 15.63 39.23 -6.96
CA VAL A 11 14.19 39.53 -7.06
C VAL A 11 13.49 38.56 -7.99
N PHE A 12 14.12 38.21 -9.12
CA PHE A 12 13.61 37.19 -10.03
C PHE A 12 13.55 35.82 -9.36
N LEU A 13 14.61 35.38 -8.68
CA LEU A 13 14.66 34.10 -7.98
C LEU A 13 13.58 33.99 -6.90
N LEU A 14 13.41 35.05 -6.09
CA LEU A 14 12.36 35.12 -5.07
C LEU A 14 10.96 35.12 -5.71
N GLY A 15 10.80 35.84 -6.82
CA GLY A 15 9.57 35.84 -7.60
C GLY A 15 9.20 34.45 -8.11
N VAL A 16 10.17 33.67 -8.59
CA VAL A 16 9.96 32.27 -9.01
C VAL A 16 9.67 31.36 -7.81
N LEU A 17 10.43 31.49 -6.73
CA LEU A 17 10.30 30.67 -5.52
C LEU A 17 8.90 30.79 -4.87
N ILE A 18 8.32 31.99 -4.89
CA ILE A 18 6.98 32.25 -4.36
C ILE A 18 5.91 32.03 -5.44
N GLY A 19 6.20 32.45 -6.68
CA GLY A 19 5.26 32.41 -7.79
C GLY A 19 4.88 31.00 -8.22
N ILE A 20 5.82 30.04 -8.21
CA ILE A 20 5.52 28.66 -8.59
C ILE A 20 4.53 28.00 -7.60
N PRO A 21 4.78 27.93 -6.27
CA PRO A 21 3.83 27.36 -5.33
C PRO A 21 2.48 28.08 -5.34
N ALA A 22 2.47 29.41 -5.48
CA ALA A 22 1.23 30.19 -5.59
C ALA A 22 0.44 29.80 -6.84
N PHE A 23 1.08 29.71 -8.01
CA PHE A 23 0.46 29.26 -9.24
C PHE A 23 -0.10 27.83 -9.12
N MET A 24 0.66 26.90 -8.54
CA MET A 24 0.21 25.52 -8.32
C MET A 24 -1.03 25.46 -7.42
N ARG A 25 -1.05 26.28 -6.35
CA ARG A 25 -2.18 26.37 -5.42
C ARG A 25 -3.42 26.97 -6.06
N ILE A 26 -3.27 28.07 -6.81
CA ILE A 26 -4.36 28.73 -7.53
C ILE A 26 -4.92 27.81 -8.62
N SER A 27 -4.03 27.18 -9.39
CA SER A 27 -4.42 26.22 -10.44
C SER A 27 -5.19 25.02 -9.87
N TRP A 28 -4.82 24.56 -8.67
CA TRP A 28 -5.59 23.53 -7.96
C TRP A 28 -6.97 24.05 -7.50
N GLN A 29 -7.06 25.29 -7.01
CA GLN A 29 -8.35 25.86 -6.62
C GLN A 29 -9.30 25.97 -7.81
N MET A 30 -8.80 26.42 -8.97
CA MET A 30 -9.57 26.59 -10.21
C MET A 30 -9.89 25.29 -10.95
N ALA A 31 -9.16 24.20 -10.68
CA ALA A 31 -9.44 22.91 -11.31
C ALA A 31 -10.84 22.41 -10.94
N GLU A 32 -11.52 21.74 -11.87
CA GLU A 32 -12.84 21.15 -11.61
C GLU A 32 -12.76 20.04 -10.57
N LYS A 33 -13.82 19.90 -9.76
CA LYS A 33 -14.00 18.74 -8.91
C LYS A 33 -14.50 17.56 -9.75
N LYS A 34 -14.16 16.34 -9.35
CA LYS A 34 -14.55 15.09 -10.01
C LYS A 34 -15.40 14.26 -9.03
N PRO A 35 -16.74 14.38 -9.04
CA PRO A 35 -17.60 13.57 -8.17
C PRO A 35 -17.45 12.09 -8.49
N MET A 36 -17.05 11.27 -7.51
CA MET A 36 -16.86 9.83 -7.64
C MET A 36 -16.97 9.22 -6.25
N GLU A 37 -17.95 8.34 -6.02
CA GLU A 37 -18.17 7.70 -4.74
C GLU A 37 -17.18 6.55 -4.51
N VAL A 38 -16.28 6.72 -3.55
CA VAL A 38 -15.21 5.78 -3.23
C VAL A 38 -15.48 5.07 -1.91
N PHE A 39 -15.54 3.74 -1.95
CA PHE A 39 -15.56 2.89 -0.77
C PHE A 39 -14.11 2.56 -0.37
N ILE A 40 -13.66 3.02 0.80
CA ILE A 40 -12.33 2.73 1.34
C ILE A 40 -12.49 1.78 2.51
N LEU A 41 -11.79 0.65 2.51
CA LEU A 41 -11.76 -0.31 3.63
C LEU A 41 -10.34 -0.40 4.18
N ASP A 42 -10.19 -0.04 5.45
CA ASP A 42 -8.94 -0.07 6.21
C ASP A 42 -9.22 -0.57 7.63
N LYS A 43 -8.62 -1.71 7.98
CA LYS A 43 -8.80 -2.37 9.27
C LYS A 43 -7.61 -2.19 10.22
N THR A 44 -6.59 -1.44 9.83
CA THR A 44 -5.29 -1.33 10.54
C THR A 44 -5.04 0.03 11.18
N VAL A 45 -6.00 0.97 11.11
CA VAL A 45 -5.87 2.28 11.75
C VAL A 45 -5.72 2.17 13.28
N LEU A 46 -4.47 2.21 13.75
CA LEU A 46 -4.13 2.20 15.18
C LEU A 46 -4.19 3.59 15.81
N ASN A 47 -3.93 4.65 15.04
CA ASN A 47 -3.82 6.01 15.55
C ASN A 47 -4.19 7.09 14.52
N LYS A 48 -4.06 8.36 14.91
CA LYS A 48 -4.46 9.52 14.11
C LYS A 48 -3.52 9.86 12.95
N ASN A 49 -2.58 8.99 12.61
CA ASN A 49 -1.73 9.16 11.44
C ASN A 49 -2.40 8.64 10.16
N TYR A 50 -3.36 7.71 10.28
CA TYR A 50 -4.15 7.16 9.16
C TYR A 50 -3.27 6.67 7.99
N GLN A 51 -2.14 6.07 8.36
CA GLN A 51 -0.97 5.91 7.51
C GLN A 51 -1.25 5.01 6.30
N GLU A 52 -1.99 3.91 6.51
CA GLU A 52 -2.22 2.85 5.52
C GLU A 52 -3.09 3.29 4.33
N HIS A 53 -4.00 4.24 4.50
CA HIS A 53 -4.77 4.82 3.38
C HIS A 53 -4.37 6.27 3.02
N LEU A 54 -3.39 6.87 3.71
CA LEU A 54 -3.04 8.28 3.53
C LEU A 54 -2.57 8.60 2.10
N SER A 55 -1.85 7.67 1.46
CA SER A 55 -1.39 7.83 0.08
C SER A 55 -2.55 7.91 -0.90
N PHE A 56 -3.60 7.11 -0.69
CA PHE A 56 -4.78 7.15 -1.52
C PHE A 56 -5.55 8.47 -1.35
N ASN A 57 -5.78 8.90 -0.10
CA ASN A 57 -6.42 10.18 0.19
C ASN A 57 -5.61 11.36 -0.37
N TRP A 58 -4.28 11.27 -0.41
CA TRP A 58 -3.45 12.27 -1.10
C TRP A 58 -3.80 12.37 -2.58
N VAL A 59 -3.91 11.23 -3.28
CA VAL A 59 -4.25 11.19 -4.71
C VAL A 59 -5.65 11.75 -4.93
N LEU A 60 -6.65 11.30 -4.15
CA LEU A 60 -8.03 11.82 -4.22
C LEU A 60 -8.05 13.35 -4.08
N LYS A 61 -7.34 13.87 -3.07
CA LYS A 61 -7.27 15.32 -2.80
C LYS A 61 -6.56 16.08 -3.91
N ASN A 62 -5.47 15.55 -4.45
CA ASN A 62 -4.69 16.21 -5.49
C ASN A 62 -5.43 16.27 -6.81
N GLN A 63 -6.09 15.17 -7.19
CA GLN A 63 -6.87 15.06 -8.42
C GLN A 63 -8.30 15.60 -8.29
N LYS A 64 -8.68 16.06 -7.09
CA LYS A 64 -10.00 16.59 -6.74
C LYS A 64 -11.15 15.62 -6.97
N TYR A 65 -10.90 14.34 -6.68
CA TYR A 65 -11.98 13.38 -6.48
C TYR A 65 -12.71 13.71 -5.19
N VAL A 66 -14.04 13.82 -5.29
CA VAL A 66 -14.93 14.28 -4.21
C VAL A 66 -16.15 13.39 -4.14
N LYS A 67 -16.81 13.40 -2.99
CA LYS A 67 -18.12 12.77 -2.79
C LYS A 67 -19.19 13.50 -3.63
N SER A 68 -20.39 12.93 -3.70
CA SER A 68 -21.52 13.45 -4.45
C SER A 68 -22.00 14.82 -3.95
N ASP A 69 -21.77 15.12 -2.67
CA ASP A 69 -22.02 16.44 -2.05
C ASP A 69 -20.90 17.46 -2.35
N GLU A 70 -19.93 17.07 -3.18
CA GLU A 70 -18.70 17.77 -3.52
C GLU A 70 -17.70 18.01 -2.37
N ASP A 71 -17.87 17.36 -1.22
CA ASP A 71 -16.88 17.38 -0.16
C ASP A 71 -15.72 16.44 -0.47
N PHE A 72 -14.54 16.81 0.02
CA PHE A 72 -13.35 15.97 -0.14
C PHE A 72 -13.34 14.84 0.89
N TYR A 73 -12.77 13.70 0.48
CA TYR A 73 -12.47 12.58 1.38
C TYR A 73 -11.50 12.99 2.51
N LEU A 74 -11.87 12.66 3.74
CA LEU A 74 -11.13 12.89 4.98
C LEU A 74 -10.61 11.55 5.52
N PRO A 75 -9.28 11.36 5.68
CA PRO A 75 -8.70 10.12 6.21
C PRO A 75 -9.29 9.71 7.56
N GLU A 76 -9.60 10.67 8.42
CA GLU A 76 -10.11 10.42 9.76
C GLU A 76 -11.56 9.92 9.82
N ARG A 77 -12.30 9.92 8.70
CA ARG A 77 -13.77 9.72 8.69
C ARG A 77 -14.30 8.91 7.51
N ASP A 78 -13.76 9.10 6.32
CA ASP A 78 -14.34 8.58 5.09
C ASP A 78 -13.72 7.22 4.71
N TYR A 79 -13.77 6.26 5.64
CA TYR A 79 -13.40 4.85 5.43
C TYR A 79 -14.32 3.91 6.25
N TYR A 80 -14.22 2.61 5.99
CA TYR A 80 -14.81 1.55 6.78
C TYR A 80 -13.71 0.76 7.47
N GLY A 81 -13.97 0.31 8.70
CA GLY A 81 -13.07 -0.52 9.50
C GLY A 81 -12.95 -0.02 10.94
N PHE A 82 -11.72 0.17 11.42
CA PHE A 82 -11.43 0.39 12.84
C PHE A 82 -11.18 1.88 13.16
N PHE A 83 -11.87 2.43 14.16
CA PHE A 83 -11.81 3.86 14.52
C PHE A 83 -11.38 4.06 15.98
N PRO A 84 -10.10 4.40 16.23
CA PRO A 84 -9.63 4.71 17.59
C PRO A 84 -10.14 6.09 18.04
N ASP A 85 -10.57 6.21 19.30
CA ASP A 85 -10.98 7.50 19.90
C ASP A 85 -9.79 8.35 20.41
N GLY A 86 -8.60 7.75 20.44
CA GLY A 86 -7.37 8.34 20.98
C GLY A 86 -7.24 8.31 22.50
N MET A 87 -8.25 7.78 23.19
CA MET A 87 -8.27 7.53 24.63
C MET A 87 -8.19 6.02 24.95
N GLY A 88 -7.98 5.19 23.93
CA GLY A 88 -7.85 3.74 24.03
C GLY A 88 -9.19 3.01 24.09
N ASN A 89 -10.27 3.65 23.63
CA ASN A 89 -11.46 2.97 23.12
C ASN A 89 -11.48 3.04 21.59
N TYR A 90 -12.38 2.28 20.98
CA TYR A 90 -12.56 2.26 19.54
C TYR A 90 -14.01 1.98 19.16
N VAL A 91 -14.35 2.31 17.92
CA VAL A 91 -15.59 1.92 17.26
C VAL A 91 -15.21 1.16 15.99
N ILE A 92 -15.93 0.09 15.69
CA ILE A 92 -15.83 -0.61 14.41
C ILE A 92 -17.03 -0.14 13.57
N ASN A 93 -16.74 0.39 12.39
CA ASN A 93 -17.75 0.76 11.40
C ASN A 93 -17.45 0.03 10.10
N ASP A 94 -18.02 -1.16 9.95
CA ASP A 94 -17.84 -2.00 8.78
C ASP A 94 -19.19 -2.42 8.17
N ILE A 95 -19.14 -3.44 7.31
CA ILE A 95 -20.31 -3.96 6.58
C ILE A 95 -20.67 -5.39 6.99
N GLU A 96 -20.16 -5.87 8.14
CA GLU A 96 -20.35 -7.26 8.57
C GLU A 96 -21.80 -7.56 8.98
N ASP A 97 -22.52 -6.56 9.48
CA ASP A 97 -23.92 -6.67 9.90
C ASP A 97 -24.93 -6.46 8.75
N LYS A 98 -24.46 -6.14 7.54
CA LYS A 98 -25.30 -5.77 6.40
C LYS A 98 -25.99 -6.99 5.78
N THR A 99 -27.25 -6.82 5.38
CA THR A 99 -27.97 -7.83 4.59
C THR A 99 -27.50 -7.86 3.13
N THR A 100 -27.86 -8.90 2.39
CA THR A 100 -27.56 -8.99 0.94
C THR A 100 -28.13 -7.78 0.19
N GLU A 101 -29.33 -7.34 0.53
CA GLU A 101 -29.98 -6.16 -0.05
C GLU A 101 -29.24 -4.86 0.28
N ASP A 102 -28.71 -4.75 1.50
CA ASP A 102 -27.89 -3.60 1.90
C ASP A 102 -26.57 -3.58 1.13
N LEU A 103 -25.90 -4.72 0.97
CA LEU A 103 -24.67 -4.83 0.19
C LEU A 103 -24.92 -4.49 -1.29
N ALA A 104 -26.04 -4.93 -1.86
CA ALA A 104 -26.43 -4.57 -3.22
C ALA A 104 -26.62 -3.05 -3.36
N ARG A 105 -27.31 -2.42 -2.40
CA ARG A 105 -27.50 -0.96 -2.38
C ARG A 105 -26.19 -0.20 -2.22
N LEU A 106 -25.28 -0.67 -1.37
CA LEU A 106 -23.93 -0.11 -1.25
C LEU A 106 -23.19 -0.20 -2.59
N ALA A 107 -23.24 -1.36 -3.24
CA ALA A 107 -22.59 -1.57 -4.52
C ALA A 107 -23.23 -0.77 -5.66
N ASP A 108 -24.49 -0.36 -5.54
CA ASP A 108 -25.13 0.59 -6.46
C ASP A 108 -24.64 2.03 -6.21
N ASN A 109 -24.49 2.42 -4.94
CA ASN A 109 -24.13 3.78 -4.52
C ASN A 109 -22.66 4.14 -4.74
N TYR A 110 -21.74 3.20 -4.51
CA TYR A 110 -20.30 3.46 -4.65
C TYR A 110 -19.82 3.20 -6.07
N ASP A 111 -19.04 4.11 -6.65
CA ASP A 111 -18.45 3.95 -7.99
C ASP A 111 -17.24 3.03 -7.97
N MET A 112 -16.47 2.99 -6.89
CA MET A 112 -15.30 2.13 -6.77
C MET A 112 -15.09 1.64 -5.35
N ALA A 113 -14.30 0.57 -5.20
CA ALA A 113 -13.81 0.07 -3.92
C ALA A 113 -12.28 0.01 -3.90
N TYR A 114 -11.68 0.46 -2.80
CA TYR A 114 -10.28 0.24 -2.49
C TYR A 114 -10.16 -0.41 -1.11
N TYR A 115 -9.70 -1.66 -1.06
CA TYR A 115 -9.32 -2.34 0.18
C TYR A 115 -7.83 -2.13 0.40
N THR A 116 -7.47 -1.22 1.32
CA THR A 116 -6.10 -0.74 1.49
C THR A 116 -5.29 -1.61 2.44
N ASP A 117 -5.88 -2.04 3.56
CA ASP A 117 -5.19 -2.97 4.46
C ASP A 117 -6.20 -3.69 5.36
N LEU A 118 -6.13 -5.03 5.37
CA LEU A 118 -6.98 -5.87 6.20
C LEU A 118 -6.21 -6.65 7.28
N TYR A 119 -4.93 -6.36 7.54
CA TYR A 119 -4.15 -7.04 8.58
C TYR A 119 -4.82 -6.95 9.95
N GLY A 120 -5.43 -5.81 10.24
CA GLY A 120 -6.20 -5.62 11.46
C GLY A 120 -5.44 -4.98 12.62
N VAL A 121 -6.03 -5.08 13.81
CA VAL A 121 -5.49 -4.55 15.06
C VAL A 121 -5.25 -5.70 16.02
N TYR A 122 -4.02 -5.82 16.52
CA TYR A 122 -3.64 -6.84 17.49
C TYR A 122 -3.62 -6.31 18.93
N TRP A 123 -3.88 -7.18 19.91
CA TRP A 123 -3.99 -6.79 21.32
C TRP A 123 -2.71 -6.12 21.86
N ILE A 124 -1.53 -6.70 21.57
CA ILE A 124 -0.25 -6.11 21.99
C ILE A 124 -0.04 -4.74 21.34
N GLU A 125 -0.33 -4.60 20.04
CA GLU A 125 -0.16 -3.34 19.31
C GLU A 125 -1.08 -2.25 19.88
N TRP A 126 -2.35 -2.59 20.11
CA TRP A 126 -3.35 -1.69 20.69
C TRP A 126 -2.93 -1.17 22.08
N HIS A 127 -2.53 -2.08 22.97
CA HIS A 127 -2.19 -1.71 24.35
C HIS A 127 -0.82 -1.03 24.49
N ASN A 128 0.11 -1.23 23.54
CA ASN A 128 1.34 -0.45 23.48
C ASN A 128 1.13 0.95 22.90
N GLU A 129 0.21 1.13 21.94
CA GLU A 129 -0.16 2.46 21.42
C GLU A 129 -0.92 3.30 22.47
N TYR A 130 -1.69 2.64 23.33
CA TYR A 130 -2.50 3.27 24.39
C TYR A 130 -2.10 2.84 25.81
N PRO A 131 -0.86 3.10 26.25
CA PRO A 131 -0.33 2.58 27.52
C PRO A 131 -1.03 3.16 28.76
N HIS A 132 -1.76 4.27 28.61
CA HIS A 132 -2.57 4.84 29.69
C HIS A 132 -3.82 4.01 30.00
N VAL A 133 -4.30 3.22 29.03
CA VAL A 133 -5.34 2.21 29.25
C VAL A 133 -4.65 1.00 29.84
N LYS A 134 -4.50 0.96 31.15
CA LYS A 134 -3.83 -0.14 31.87
C LYS A 134 -4.60 -1.45 31.64
N PRO A 135 -4.13 -2.38 30.80
CA PRO A 135 -4.75 -3.69 30.67
C PRO A 135 -4.57 -4.50 31.96
N GLU A 136 -5.38 -5.56 32.12
CA GLU A 136 -5.26 -6.49 33.24
C GLU A 136 -3.90 -7.23 33.26
N GLN A 137 -3.29 -7.40 32.09
CA GLN A 137 -1.99 -8.03 31.89
C GLN A 137 -1.07 -7.04 31.18
N GLU A 138 0.19 -6.90 31.61
CA GLU A 138 1.14 -6.03 30.90
C GLU A 138 1.30 -6.52 29.45
N PRO A 139 1.20 -5.61 28.46
CA PRO A 139 1.37 -5.99 27.07
C PRO A 139 2.81 -6.46 26.83
N GLY A 140 2.96 -7.44 25.94
CA GLY A 140 4.27 -7.87 25.46
C GLY A 140 4.98 -6.77 24.67
N LEU A 141 6.19 -7.07 24.19
CA LEU A 141 6.96 -6.14 23.37
C LEU A 141 6.26 -5.90 22.02
N MET A 142 6.38 -4.67 21.49
CA MET A 142 5.95 -4.37 20.11
C MET A 142 6.63 -5.33 19.13
N GLY A 143 5.87 -5.83 18.15
CA GLY A 143 6.36 -6.85 17.23
C GLY A 143 6.41 -8.26 17.83
N GLU A 144 5.61 -8.54 18.87
CA GLU A 144 5.23 -9.88 19.31
C GLU A 144 3.87 -10.30 18.77
N ARG A 145 3.63 -11.60 18.67
CA ARG A 145 2.30 -12.12 18.30
C ARG A 145 1.33 -12.00 19.46
N SER A 146 0.08 -11.67 19.14
CA SER A 146 -1.01 -11.66 20.10
C SER A 146 -2.33 -12.04 19.44
N GLU A 147 -3.40 -12.14 20.24
CA GLU A 147 -4.74 -12.27 19.72
C GLU A 147 -5.12 -11.01 18.94
N TRP A 148 -5.73 -11.19 17.76
CA TRP A 148 -6.24 -10.06 16.99
C TRP A 148 -7.58 -9.60 17.57
N ILE A 149 -7.81 -8.30 17.57
CA ILE A 149 -9.06 -7.65 18.00
C ILE A 149 -10.03 -7.56 16.83
N TYR A 150 -9.52 -7.16 15.66
CA TYR A 150 -10.29 -6.92 14.45
C TYR A 150 -9.37 -7.09 13.23
N GLY A 151 -9.88 -7.52 12.09
CA GLY A 151 -9.07 -7.71 10.87
C GLY A 151 -9.62 -8.82 9.97
N GLY A 152 -8.96 -8.97 8.82
CA GLY A 152 -9.20 -10.03 7.85
C GLY A 152 -10.38 -9.75 6.94
N LEU A 153 -10.33 -10.29 5.72
CA LEU A 153 -11.44 -10.25 4.79
C LEU A 153 -12.59 -11.09 5.33
N THR A 154 -13.77 -10.49 5.40
CA THR A 154 -14.98 -11.18 5.84
C THR A 154 -15.83 -11.68 4.68
N LYS A 155 -16.86 -12.47 4.98
CA LYS A 155 -17.79 -12.98 3.98
C LYS A 155 -18.58 -11.85 3.30
N ASN A 156 -19.02 -10.86 4.07
CA ASN A 156 -19.79 -9.74 3.54
C ASN A 156 -18.93 -8.80 2.69
N GLU A 157 -17.67 -8.60 3.05
CA GLU A 157 -16.71 -7.83 2.26
C GLU A 157 -16.38 -8.53 0.94
N LEU A 158 -16.16 -9.85 0.96
CA LEU A 158 -16.00 -10.63 -0.26
C LEU A 158 -17.26 -10.59 -1.14
N ALA A 159 -18.45 -10.70 -0.54
CA ALA A 159 -19.71 -10.57 -1.26
C ALA A 159 -19.90 -9.17 -1.88
N PHE A 160 -19.48 -8.12 -1.18
CA PHE A 160 -19.52 -6.75 -1.68
C PHE A 160 -18.60 -6.56 -2.90
N ILE A 161 -17.34 -7.01 -2.86
CA ILE A 161 -16.46 -6.87 -4.04
C ILE A 161 -16.90 -7.73 -5.22
N ARG A 162 -17.56 -8.88 -4.98
CA ARG A 162 -18.24 -9.65 -6.05
C ARG A 162 -19.35 -8.84 -6.71
N LEU A 163 -20.13 -8.12 -5.90
CA LEU A 163 -21.20 -7.22 -6.36
C LEU A 163 -20.65 -5.99 -7.12
N MET A 164 -19.50 -5.46 -6.72
CA MET A 164 -18.80 -4.40 -7.44
C MET A 164 -18.28 -4.91 -8.80
N LYS A 165 -17.67 -6.09 -8.80
CA LYS A 165 -17.14 -6.74 -10.01
C LYS A 165 -18.24 -7.03 -11.02
N SER A 166 -19.38 -7.59 -10.57
CA SER A 166 -20.51 -7.89 -11.47
C SER A 166 -21.16 -6.65 -12.10
N ARG A 167 -20.98 -5.48 -11.48
CA ARG A 167 -21.41 -4.17 -11.99
C ARG A 167 -20.34 -3.47 -12.83
N ASN A 168 -19.21 -4.12 -13.10
CA ASN A 168 -18.05 -3.54 -13.78
C ASN A 168 -17.58 -2.21 -13.14
N LYS A 169 -17.53 -2.20 -11.81
CA LYS A 169 -16.99 -1.08 -11.03
C LYS A 169 -15.51 -1.29 -10.74
N LEU A 170 -14.79 -0.18 -10.56
CA LEU A 170 -13.36 -0.22 -10.23
C LEU A 170 -13.14 -0.84 -8.84
N ILE A 171 -12.24 -1.81 -8.78
CA ILE A 171 -11.79 -2.46 -7.54
C ILE A 171 -10.26 -2.40 -7.52
N ILE A 172 -9.71 -1.85 -6.45
CA ILE A 172 -8.28 -1.92 -6.14
C ILE A 172 -8.15 -2.65 -4.81
N ASN A 173 -7.42 -3.74 -4.78
CA ASN A 173 -7.10 -4.43 -3.54
C ASN A 173 -5.58 -4.47 -3.42
N GLU A 174 -5.05 -4.42 -2.21
CA GLU A 174 -3.62 -4.59 -2.01
C GLU A 174 -3.28 -5.66 -0.98
N PHE A 175 -2.00 -5.71 -0.63
CA PHE A 175 -1.41 -6.55 0.39
C PHE A 175 -2.27 -6.67 1.67
N ASN A 176 -2.11 -7.77 2.41
CA ASN A 176 -2.89 -8.11 3.62
C ASN A 176 -4.39 -8.44 3.43
N ILE A 177 -4.91 -8.54 2.20
CA ILE A 177 -6.29 -9.04 1.98
C ILE A 177 -6.43 -10.57 2.11
N ILE A 178 -5.38 -11.30 1.72
CA ILE A 178 -5.36 -12.77 1.57
C ILE A 178 -4.63 -13.51 2.71
N GLY A 179 -3.68 -12.85 3.37
CA GLY A 179 -2.92 -13.41 4.49
C GLY A 179 -3.74 -13.48 5.79
N SER A 180 -3.16 -14.08 6.83
CA SER A 180 -3.72 -13.96 8.19
C SER A 180 -3.91 -12.47 8.53
N PRO A 181 -5.05 -12.07 9.12
CA PRO A 181 -6.08 -12.89 9.77
C PRO A 181 -7.26 -13.32 8.89
N THR A 182 -7.20 -13.18 7.56
CA THR A 182 -8.22 -13.74 6.66
C THR A 182 -8.26 -15.26 6.78
N SER A 183 -9.46 -15.81 7.02
CA SER A 183 -9.63 -17.26 7.14
C SER A 183 -9.32 -17.99 5.83
N PHE A 184 -8.80 -19.22 5.93
CA PHE A 184 -8.45 -20.03 4.75
C PHE A 184 -9.62 -20.19 3.76
N GLY A 185 -10.85 -20.41 4.26
CA GLY A 185 -12.03 -20.55 3.40
C GLY A 185 -12.32 -19.30 2.58
N ILE A 186 -12.35 -18.12 3.23
CA ILE A 186 -12.58 -16.84 2.56
C ILE A 186 -11.44 -16.51 1.59
N ARG A 187 -10.18 -16.77 1.98
CA ARG A 187 -9.03 -16.61 1.09
C ARG A 187 -9.18 -17.46 -0.17
N LYS A 188 -9.53 -18.75 -0.05
CA LYS A 188 -9.71 -19.63 -1.22
C LYS A 188 -10.79 -19.11 -2.15
N GLU A 189 -11.91 -18.66 -1.59
CA GLU A 189 -12.98 -18.05 -2.38
C GLU A 189 -12.54 -16.75 -3.09
N TYR A 190 -11.72 -15.92 -2.44
CA TYR A 190 -11.15 -14.72 -3.05
C TYR A 190 -10.17 -15.06 -4.17
N GLU A 191 -9.24 -15.99 -3.92
CA GLU A 191 -8.26 -16.47 -4.91
C GLU A 191 -8.95 -17.00 -6.17
N GLU A 192 -10.03 -17.77 -6.00
CA GLU A 192 -10.84 -18.30 -7.10
C GLU A 192 -11.62 -17.19 -7.83
N GLU A 193 -12.22 -16.25 -7.09
CA GLU A 193 -12.99 -15.15 -7.68
C GLU A 193 -12.12 -14.23 -8.55
N PHE A 194 -10.90 -13.93 -8.10
CA PHE A 194 -10.01 -12.98 -8.76
C PHE A 194 -8.87 -13.62 -9.54
N ASP A 195 -8.83 -14.95 -9.62
CA ASP A 195 -7.84 -15.72 -10.39
C ASP A 195 -6.39 -15.34 -10.03
N ILE A 196 -6.15 -15.25 -8.73
CA ILE A 196 -4.85 -14.98 -8.10
C ILE A 196 -4.60 -16.09 -7.09
N THR A 197 -3.35 -16.52 -6.93
CA THR A 197 -2.98 -17.53 -5.92
C THR A 197 -1.80 -17.03 -5.11
N TRP A 198 -1.95 -16.96 -3.79
CA TRP A 198 -0.85 -16.64 -2.89
C TRP A 198 -0.01 -17.88 -2.60
N LYS A 199 1.32 -17.74 -2.63
CA LYS A 199 2.27 -18.82 -2.35
C LYS A 199 2.54 -19.03 -0.87
N ASN A 200 1.70 -18.44 0.00
CA ASN A 200 1.83 -18.43 1.46
C ASN A 200 3.06 -17.67 1.97
N TRP A 201 3.78 -16.97 1.10
CA TRP A 201 4.99 -16.23 1.45
C TRP A 201 4.75 -14.73 1.33
N THR A 202 5.20 -14.03 2.35
CA THR A 202 5.30 -12.57 2.38
C THR A 202 6.77 -12.22 2.60
N GLY A 203 7.25 -11.13 2.02
CA GLY A 203 8.62 -10.68 2.21
C GLY A 203 8.72 -9.22 2.56
N ARG A 204 9.83 -8.83 3.20
CA ARG A 204 10.20 -7.44 3.44
C ARG A 204 11.71 -7.28 3.49
N TYR A 205 12.19 -6.16 2.96
CA TYR A 205 13.58 -5.74 3.11
C TYR A 205 13.81 -5.01 4.43
N PHE A 206 14.98 -5.25 5.02
CA PHE A 206 15.49 -4.57 6.20
C PHE A 206 16.84 -3.93 5.88
N SER A 207 16.99 -2.65 6.24
CA SER A 207 18.24 -1.89 6.06
C SER A 207 19.39 -2.42 6.90
N THR A 208 19.08 -3.16 7.96
CA THR A 208 20.01 -4.01 8.70
C THR A 208 19.24 -5.14 9.37
N LEU A 209 19.78 -6.35 9.30
CA LEU A 209 19.33 -7.55 10.00
C LEU A 209 20.04 -7.70 11.37
N ASP A 210 20.91 -6.75 11.75
CA ASP A 210 21.52 -6.71 13.08
C ASP A 210 20.48 -6.26 14.12
N THR A 211 20.04 -7.21 14.94
CA THR A 211 19.03 -6.99 15.99
C THR A 211 19.48 -6.05 17.09
N THR A 212 20.79 -5.73 17.18
CA THR A 212 21.31 -4.74 18.12
C THR A 212 21.23 -3.30 17.60
N LYS A 213 20.97 -3.14 16.30
CA LYS A 213 20.93 -1.83 15.62
C LYS A 213 19.57 -1.49 15.01
N SER A 214 18.68 -2.47 14.87
CA SER A 214 17.37 -2.29 14.25
C SER A 214 16.24 -2.40 15.25
N GLU A 215 15.41 -1.36 15.30
CA GLU A 215 14.11 -1.40 15.97
C GLU A 215 12.99 -1.88 15.03
N GLU A 216 13.27 -2.04 13.72
CA GLU A 216 12.26 -2.41 12.72
C GLU A 216 12.03 -3.92 12.61
N ILE A 217 12.99 -4.75 13.07
CA ILE A 217 12.87 -6.22 12.96
C ILE A 217 11.94 -6.71 14.07
N PRO A 218 10.79 -7.34 13.74
CA PRO A 218 9.91 -7.87 14.76
C PRO A 218 10.59 -8.97 15.58
N HIS A 219 10.42 -8.95 16.91
CA HIS A 219 10.99 -9.97 17.79
C HIS A 219 10.53 -11.38 17.45
N TRP A 220 9.26 -11.54 17.01
CA TRP A 220 8.75 -12.85 16.57
C TRP A 220 9.52 -13.41 15.37
N LEU A 221 10.01 -12.56 14.46
CA LEU A 221 10.72 -12.98 13.25
C LEU A 221 12.05 -13.62 13.63
N VAL A 222 12.81 -12.95 14.49
CA VAL A 222 14.11 -13.43 15.01
C VAL A 222 13.94 -14.73 15.77
N ARG A 223 12.97 -14.77 16.70
CA ARG A 223 12.70 -15.97 17.52
C ARG A 223 12.31 -17.16 16.66
N ASN A 224 11.44 -16.96 15.67
CA ASN A 224 11.00 -18.03 14.79
C ASN A 224 12.16 -18.56 13.96
N TYR A 225 13.01 -17.68 13.40
CA TYR A 225 14.21 -18.09 12.70
C TYR A 225 15.17 -18.89 13.60
N MET A 226 15.46 -18.39 14.81
CA MET A 226 16.35 -19.07 15.76
C MET A 226 15.82 -20.46 16.13
N LYS A 227 14.51 -20.59 16.37
CA LYS A 227 13.87 -21.89 16.63
C LYS A 227 14.06 -22.89 15.49
N GLN A 228 14.15 -22.42 14.25
CA GLN A 228 14.36 -23.22 13.05
C GLN A 228 15.84 -23.54 12.79
N ASN A 229 16.76 -22.71 13.30
CA ASN A 229 18.19 -22.72 12.93
C ASN A 229 19.11 -22.78 14.15
N ASN A 230 19.01 -23.85 14.94
CA ASN A 230 19.91 -24.15 16.08
C ASN A 230 20.06 -23.02 17.10
N ASN A 231 19.03 -22.18 17.25
CA ASN A 231 19.02 -21.02 18.14
C ASN A 231 20.08 -19.96 17.78
N GLU A 232 20.38 -19.80 16.48
CA GLU A 232 21.33 -18.82 15.97
C GLU A 232 20.64 -17.77 15.09
N TRP A 233 21.11 -16.53 15.18
CA TRP A 233 20.79 -15.44 14.26
C TRP A 233 22.11 -14.87 13.72
N PRO A 234 22.62 -15.38 12.59
CA PRO A 234 23.96 -15.04 12.12
C PRO A 234 24.03 -13.74 11.30
N PHE A 235 22.91 -13.03 11.14
CA PHE A 235 22.80 -11.90 10.22
C PHE A 235 23.13 -10.56 10.88
N THR A 236 23.84 -9.71 10.13
CA THR A 236 24.26 -8.37 10.56
C THR A 236 24.12 -7.29 9.48
N LYS A 237 24.01 -7.67 8.21
CA LYS A 237 23.89 -6.73 7.08
C LYS A 237 22.43 -6.48 6.68
N SER A 238 22.19 -5.61 5.71
CA SER A 238 20.86 -5.47 5.08
C SER A 238 20.43 -6.78 4.43
N GLY A 239 19.14 -6.94 4.14
CA GLY A 239 18.65 -8.13 3.45
C GLY A 239 17.15 -8.27 3.43
N ILE A 240 16.66 -9.40 2.95
CA ILE A 240 15.24 -9.70 2.79
C ILE A 240 14.89 -10.86 3.70
N ALA A 241 13.84 -10.70 4.51
CA ALA A 241 13.25 -11.81 5.25
C ALA A 241 11.91 -12.20 4.61
N PHE A 242 11.73 -13.49 4.39
CA PHE A 242 10.49 -14.11 3.94
C PHE A 242 9.84 -14.85 5.09
N VAL A 243 8.54 -14.72 5.19
CA VAL A 243 7.70 -15.27 6.25
C VAL A 243 6.62 -16.08 5.59
N ARG A 244 6.54 -17.36 5.93
CA ARG A 244 5.47 -18.23 5.47
C ARG A 244 4.31 -18.20 6.44
N ASN A 245 3.11 -18.49 5.94
CA ASN A 245 1.89 -18.56 6.76
C ASN A 245 1.92 -19.56 7.93
N ASP A 246 2.87 -20.48 7.97
CA ASP A 246 3.11 -21.45 9.07
C ASP A 246 4.34 -21.09 9.92
N ASP A 247 4.76 -19.83 9.90
CA ASP A 247 5.83 -19.24 10.71
C ASP A 247 7.25 -19.62 10.30
N MET A 248 7.42 -20.28 9.16
CA MET A 248 8.74 -20.53 8.59
C MET A 248 9.39 -19.22 8.12
N ILE A 249 10.67 -19.04 8.45
CA ILE A 249 11.44 -17.83 8.15
C ILE A 249 12.62 -18.18 7.26
N VAL A 250 12.76 -17.48 6.15
CA VAL A 250 13.91 -17.57 5.24
C VAL A 250 14.53 -16.19 5.13
N VAL A 251 15.86 -16.09 5.23
CA VAL A 251 16.56 -14.80 5.20
C VAL A 251 17.64 -14.83 4.13
N LEU A 252 17.62 -13.82 3.26
CA LEU A 252 18.70 -13.54 2.32
C LEU A 252 19.43 -12.28 2.77
N GLU A 253 20.70 -12.41 3.15
CA GLU A 253 21.53 -11.31 3.60
C GLU A 253 22.31 -10.71 2.42
N ASN A 254 22.45 -9.39 2.39
CA ASN A 254 23.21 -8.66 1.39
C ASN A 254 24.69 -9.08 1.37
N GLU A 255 25.27 -9.15 0.17
CA GLU A 255 26.63 -9.63 -0.12
C GLU A 255 26.87 -11.12 0.20
N THR A 256 26.07 -11.74 1.06
CA THR A 256 26.13 -13.17 1.38
C THR A 256 25.26 -13.97 0.39
N HIS A 257 23.98 -13.59 0.24
CA HIS A 257 23.00 -14.28 -0.60
C HIS A 257 22.49 -13.42 -1.77
N LEU A 258 22.66 -12.09 -1.70
CA LEU A 258 22.09 -11.15 -2.66
C LEU A 258 23.17 -10.43 -3.48
N ASN A 259 22.94 -10.30 -4.79
CA ASN A 259 23.69 -9.40 -5.67
C ASN A 259 23.18 -7.96 -5.54
N ILE A 260 21.88 -7.81 -5.26
CA ILE A 260 21.23 -6.53 -4.96
C ILE A 260 20.38 -6.68 -3.70
N GLU A 261 20.62 -5.80 -2.74
CA GLU A 261 20.03 -5.92 -1.39
C GLU A 261 18.50 -5.72 -1.32
N VAL A 262 17.93 -4.88 -2.20
CA VAL A 262 16.49 -4.53 -2.19
C VAL A 262 15.78 -5.14 -3.41
N PRO A 263 14.56 -5.68 -3.26
CA PRO A 263 13.71 -6.02 -4.39
C PRO A 263 13.45 -4.81 -5.29
N TYR A 264 13.39 -5.07 -6.59
CA TYR A 264 12.99 -4.06 -7.57
C TYR A 264 11.66 -4.41 -8.21
N ILE A 265 10.81 -3.41 -8.43
CA ILE A 265 9.67 -3.50 -9.32
C ILE A 265 10.09 -3.04 -10.71
N TYR A 266 9.79 -3.85 -11.71
CA TYR A 266 10.03 -3.60 -13.11
C TYR A 266 8.70 -3.36 -13.85
N SER A 267 8.70 -2.32 -14.68
CA SER A 267 7.58 -1.92 -15.53
C SER A 267 7.97 -2.08 -16.99
N ASP A 268 7.09 -2.67 -17.81
CA ASP A 268 7.29 -2.69 -19.26
C ASP A 268 7.01 -1.31 -19.89
N GLU A 269 7.33 -1.16 -21.17
CA GLU A 269 7.15 0.13 -21.87
C GLU A 269 5.68 0.54 -21.97
N LYS A 270 4.76 -0.43 -22.08
CA LYS A 270 3.31 -0.15 -22.14
C LYS A 270 2.82 0.44 -20.82
N LEU A 271 3.25 -0.11 -19.69
CA LEU A 271 2.90 0.36 -18.35
C LEU A 271 3.50 1.76 -18.11
N VAL A 272 4.76 1.98 -18.49
CA VAL A 272 5.42 3.29 -18.40
C VAL A 272 4.67 4.35 -19.20
N ASP A 273 4.36 4.06 -20.47
CA ASP A 273 3.71 5.03 -21.37
C ASP A 273 2.27 5.33 -20.94
N HIS A 274 1.52 4.31 -20.51
CA HIS A 274 0.12 4.48 -20.14
C HIS A 274 -0.05 5.10 -18.75
N TYR A 275 0.68 4.60 -17.73
CA TYR A 275 0.50 4.99 -16.33
C TYR A 275 1.50 6.06 -15.86
N GLY A 276 2.55 6.37 -16.63
CA GLY A 276 3.55 7.36 -16.25
C GLY A 276 4.43 6.93 -15.08
N VAL A 277 4.49 5.63 -14.81
CA VAL A 277 5.39 5.03 -13.80
C VAL A 277 6.82 4.94 -14.33
N VAL A 278 7.80 4.77 -13.45
CA VAL A 278 9.19 4.50 -13.86
C VAL A 278 9.39 3.03 -14.26
N LYS A 279 10.37 2.80 -15.16
CA LYS A 279 10.75 1.45 -15.65
C LYS A 279 11.28 0.51 -14.57
N LYS A 280 11.97 1.06 -13.57
CA LYS A 280 12.60 0.31 -12.47
C LYS A 280 12.55 1.15 -11.20
N ILE A 281 12.08 0.58 -10.10
CA ILE A 281 12.08 1.22 -8.78
C ILE A 281 12.34 0.23 -7.66
N LYS A 282 13.08 0.66 -6.63
CA LYS A 282 13.26 -0.15 -5.42
C LYS A 282 11.94 -0.24 -4.65
N TYR A 283 11.67 -1.40 -4.09
CA TYR A 283 10.54 -1.59 -3.18
C TYR A 283 10.99 -2.28 -1.89
N PRO A 284 11.21 -1.52 -0.80
CA PRO A 284 11.76 -2.06 0.44
C PRO A 284 10.72 -2.63 1.40
N TYR A 285 9.44 -2.48 1.11
CA TYR A 285 8.38 -2.72 2.09
C TYR A 285 7.71 -4.09 1.92
N TRP A 286 6.64 -4.35 2.64
CA TRP A 286 5.99 -5.65 2.65
C TRP A 286 5.37 -6.01 1.29
N PHE A 287 5.63 -7.22 0.81
CA PHE A 287 5.08 -7.73 -0.44
C PHE A 287 4.58 -9.16 -0.33
N ASP A 288 3.56 -9.48 -1.12
CA ASP A 288 3.03 -10.84 -1.26
C ASP A 288 3.68 -11.56 -2.43
N ILE A 289 4.02 -12.83 -2.23
CA ILE A 289 4.46 -13.71 -3.32
C ILE A 289 3.23 -14.41 -3.88
N CYS A 290 2.74 -13.88 -4.98
CA CYS A 290 1.54 -14.37 -5.66
C CYS A 290 1.86 -14.92 -7.05
N THR A 291 0.90 -15.63 -7.62
CA THR A 291 0.85 -15.95 -9.05
C THR A 291 -0.50 -15.52 -9.62
N SER A 292 -0.50 -15.15 -10.88
CA SER A 292 -1.70 -14.76 -11.63
C SER A 292 -2.17 -15.92 -12.51
N GLY A 293 -3.48 -16.12 -12.61
CA GLY A 293 -4.07 -17.00 -13.62
C GLY A 293 -4.32 -16.29 -14.95
N ASP A 294 -4.97 -17.01 -15.88
CA ASP A 294 -5.09 -16.62 -17.29
C ASP A 294 -6.06 -15.46 -17.52
N SER A 295 -7.02 -15.23 -16.62
CA SER A 295 -8.00 -14.13 -16.74
C SER A 295 -7.39 -12.75 -16.47
N ASN A 296 -6.14 -12.73 -16.00
CA ASN A 296 -5.41 -11.55 -15.58
C ASN A 296 -4.15 -11.31 -16.43
N GLU A 297 -3.69 -10.07 -16.45
CA GLU A 297 -2.41 -9.62 -16.97
C GLU A 297 -1.54 -9.10 -15.82
N VAL A 298 -0.26 -9.46 -15.83
CA VAL A 298 0.74 -8.92 -14.90
C VAL A 298 1.30 -7.65 -15.53
N LEU A 299 1.07 -6.51 -14.88
CA LEU A 299 1.51 -5.21 -15.39
C LEU A 299 2.94 -4.88 -14.95
N ALA A 300 3.31 -5.26 -13.72
CA ALA A 300 4.62 -5.04 -13.15
C ALA A 300 5.05 -6.26 -12.34
N GLU A 301 6.36 -6.50 -12.25
CA GLU A 301 6.94 -7.65 -11.58
C GLU A 301 7.97 -7.23 -10.55
N TYR A 302 7.98 -7.91 -9.40
CA TYR A 302 9.12 -7.92 -8.50
C TYR A 302 10.23 -8.78 -9.09
N MET A 303 11.47 -8.39 -8.81
CA MET A 303 12.66 -9.18 -9.06
C MET A 303 13.60 -9.12 -7.87
N ILE A 304 13.96 -10.30 -7.36
CA ILE A 304 14.99 -10.51 -6.35
C ILE A 304 16.26 -10.94 -7.09
N GLU A 305 17.29 -10.11 -7.06
CA GLU A 305 18.58 -10.42 -7.70
C GLU A 305 19.51 -11.12 -6.68
N ALA A 306 19.29 -12.42 -6.49
CA ALA A 306 20.12 -13.28 -5.65
C ALA A 306 21.40 -13.76 -6.37
N ASN A 307 22.38 -14.23 -5.60
CA ASN A 307 23.54 -14.96 -6.12
C ASN A 307 23.27 -16.48 -6.12
N LEU A 308 24.22 -17.31 -6.54
CA LEU A 308 24.03 -18.77 -6.62
C LEU A 308 23.61 -19.43 -5.29
N GLU A 309 24.10 -18.91 -4.17
CA GLU A 309 23.73 -19.42 -2.83
C GLU A 309 22.31 -18.99 -2.47
N GLY A 310 21.98 -17.71 -2.70
CA GLY A 310 20.61 -17.21 -2.51
C GLY A 310 19.59 -17.90 -3.41
N ASP A 311 19.92 -18.13 -4.68
CA ASP A 311 19.09 -18.88 -5.62
C ASP A 311 18.82 -20.31 -5.11
N SER A 312 19.85 -20.98 -4.59
CA SER A 312 19.71 -22.32 -4.01
C SER A 312 18.76 -22.33 -2.79
N ILE A 313 18.81 -21.28 -1.96
CA ILE A 313 17.90 -21.11 -0.82
C ILE A 313 16.47 -20.87 -1.31
N LEU A 314 16.28 -19.97 -2.27
CA LEU A 314 14.98 -19.63 -2.84
C LEU A 314 14.32 -20.86 -3.50
N ASP A 315 15.07 -21.60 -4.31
CA ASP A 315 14.63 -22.81 -4.98
C ASP A 315 14.21 -23.90 -3.98
N HIS A 316 14.99 -24.09 -2.91
CA HIS A 316 14.65 -25.05 -1.84
C HIS A 316 13.27 -24.77 -1.23
N TRP A 317 12.92 -23.49 -1.06
CA TRP A 317 11.66 -23.05 -0.46
C TRP A 317 10.54 -22.78 -1.48
N ASN A 318 10.80 -23.00 -2.78
CA ASN A 318 9.91 -22.65 -3.89
C ASN A 318 9.49 -21.18 -3.88
N ILE A 319 10.41 -20.28 -3.50
CA ILE A 319 10.21 -18.84 -3.58
C ILE A 319 10.71 -18.38 -4.94
N PRO A 320 9.85 -17.86 -5.83
CA PRO A 320 10.29 -17.38 -7.14
C PRO A 320 11.12 -16.09 -7.01
N THR A 321 12.12 -15.94 -7.87
CA THR A 321 12.91 -14.71 -7.98
C THR A 321 12.20 -13.61 -8.75
N VAL A 322 11.23 -13.97 -9.60
CA VAL A 322 10.38 -13.05 -10.37
C VAL A 322 8.92 -13.41 -10.15
N PHE A 323 8.11 -12.44 -9.73
CA PHE A 323 6.69 -12.63 -9.43
C PHE A 323 5.92 -11.32 -9.56
N PRO A 324 4.58 -11.35 -9.69
CA PRO A 324 3.78 -10.15 -9.92
C PRO A 324 3.88 -9.13 -8.78
N ALA A 325 4.06 -7.86 -9.14
CA ALA A 325 3.89 -6.70 -8.26
C ALA A 325 2.51 -6.04 -8.46
N VAL A 326 2.03 -6.01 -9.71
CA VAL A 326 0.69 -5.52 -10.03
C VAL A 326 0.01 -6.46 -11.01
N ILE A 327 -1.18 -6.93 -10.62
CA ILE A 327 -2.05 -7.79 -11.43
C ILE A 327 -3.29 -6.98 -11.81
N LYS A 328 -3.73 -7.09 -13.06
CA LYS A 328 -4.95 -6.45 -13.56
C LYS A 328 -5.79 -7.48 -14.32
N ASN A 329 -7.12 -7.38 -14.24
CA ASN A 329 -7.98 -8.26 -15.04
C ASN A 329 -8.00 -7.87 -16.53
N LYS A 330 -7.98 -8.86 -17.44
CA LYS A 330 -7.93 -8.65 -18.90
C LYS A 330 -9.26 -8.21 -19.53
N HIS A 331 -10.40 -8.53 -18.91
CA HIS A 331 -11.71 -8.49 -19.59
C HIS A 331 -12.75 -7.72 -18.80
N ASN A 332 -13.17 -6.55 -19.29
CA ASN A 332 -14.34 -5.77 -18.85
C ASN A 332 -14.53 -5.66 -17.33
N ASN A 333 -13.49 -5.87 -16.53
CA ASN A 333 -13.52 -5.78 -15.08
C ASN A 333 -12.34 -4.91 -14.71
N LEU A 334 -12.62 -3.81 -14.04
CA LEU A 334 -11.62 -2.85 -13.61
C LEU A 334 -11.03 -3.29 -12.27
N TYR A 335 -10.46 -4.49 -12.23
CA TYR A 335 -9.86 -5.06 -11.03
C TYR A 335 -8.34 -4.94 -11.08
N PHE A 336 -7.76 -4.39 -10.02
CA PHE A 336 -6.33 -4.30 -9.77
C PHE A 336 -5.99 -4.94 -8.44
N TYR A 337 -4.92 -5.73 -8.42
CA TYR A 337 -4.31 -6.22 -7.20
C TYR A 337 -2.86 -5.75 -7.11
N PHE A 338 -2.55 -5.01 -6.06
CA PHE A 338 -1.20 -4.61 -5.71
C PHE A 338 -0.62 -5.63 -4.73
N ALA A 339 0.37 -6.40 -5.18
CA ALA A 339 1.01 -7.44 -4.36
C ALA A 339 2.06 -6.85 -3.41
N GLY A 340 1.78 -5.69 -2.85
CA GLY A 340 2.60 -4.98 -1.89
C GLY A 340 1.78 -3.96 -1.17
N ASP A 341 2.24 -3.60 0.01
CA ASP A 341 1.67 -2.53 0.82
C ASP A 341 2.02 -1.18 0.18
N PHE A 342 1.21 -0.82 -0.82
CA PHE A 342 1.52 0.22 -1.79
C PHE A 342 0.99 1.57 -1.33
N ALA A 343 -0.12 1.59 -0.59
CA ALA A 343 -0.67 2.78 0.03
C ALA A 343 0.08 3.20 1.30
N ASP A 344 0.81 2.31 1.98
CA ASP A 344 1.64 2.70 3.11
C ASP A 344 2.91 3.46 2.65
N ASN A 345 2.86 4.79 2.65
CA ASN A 345 4.05 5.63 2.40
C ASN A 345 4.14 6.79 3.39
N PRO A 346 5.33 7.12 3.92
CA PRO A 346 5.48 8.12 4.99
C PRO A 346 5.36 9.54 4.43
N ILE A 347 4.17 9.92 3.99
CA ILE A 347 3.87 11.17 3.30
C ILE A 347 2.99 12.09 4.16
N SER A 348 2.63 13.26 3.64
CA SER A 348 1.66 14.14 4.29
C SER A 348 0.76 14.82 3.26
N LEU A 349 -0.45 15.19 3.67
CA LEU A 349 -1.42 15.89 2.81
C LEU A 349 -1.08 17.37 2.53
N LYS A 350 -0.02 17.93 3.12
CA LYS A 350 0.33 19.36 3.02
C LYS A 350 0.42 19.84 1.57
N ASN A 351 0.99 19.01 0.71
CA ASN A 351 1.23 19.36 -0.70
C ASN A 351 0.13 18.82 -1.64
N ALA A 352 -0.88 18.13 -1.12
CA ALA A 352 -1.95 17.57 -1.96
C ALA A 352 -2.74 18.66 -2.69
N ARG A 353 -2.75 19.91 -2.19
CA ARG A 353 -3.44 21.05 -2.85
C ARG A 353 -2.58 21.82 -3.84
N LEU A 354 -1.48 21.23 -4.31
CA LEU A 354 -0.59 21.79 -5.34
C LEU A 354 -0.77 21.00 -6.64
N LYS A 355 -1.46 21.59 -7.62
CA LYS A 355 -1.55 21.02 -8.96
C LYS A 355 -0.18 21.16 -9.64
N HIS A 356 0.23 20.17 -10.44
CA HIS A 356 1.54 20.13 -11.10
C HIS A 356 2.74 19.81 -10.20
N ILE A 357 2.51 19.40 -8.95
CA ILE A 357 3.57 19.02 -8.03
C ILE A 357 4.38 17.81 -8.52
N GLU A 358 3.76 16.93 -9.32
CA GLU A 358 4.40 15.80 -9.97
C GLU A 358 5.55 16.22 -10.89
N LYS A 359 5.47 17.42 -11.47
CA LYS A 359 6.54 17.97 -12.32
C LYS A 359 7.79 18.32 -11.54
N LEU A 360 7.75 18.36 -10.20
CA LEU A 360 8.92 18.65 -9.36
C LEU A 360 9.56 17.37 -8.79
N ASP A 361 9.03 16.19 -9.09
CA ASP A 361 9.55 14.93 -8.56
C ASP A 361 11.03 14.71 -8.87
N TYR A 362 11.49 15.09 -10.07
CA TYR A 362 12.88 14.95 -10.48
C TYR A 362 13.84 15.80 -9.63
N LEU A 363 13.36 16.92 -9.06
CA LEU A 363 14.15 17.80 -8.17
C LEU A 363 14.22 17.26 -6.74
N MET A 364 13.23 16.47 -6.35
CA MET A 364 13.09 15.94 -5.00
C MET A 364 13.57 14.49 -4.90
N TYR A 365 14.31 14.02 -5.90
CA TYR A 365 14.93 12.70 -5.93
C TYR A 365 16.16 12.70 -5.02
N ASP A 366 15.98 12.25 -3.78
CA ASP A 366 17.09 11.93 -2.89
C ASP A 366 17.44 10.45 -3.07
N ARG A 367 18.66 10.18 -3.54
CA ARG A 367 19.14 8.83 -3.89
C ARG A 367 19.35 7.92 -2.68
N VAL A 368 19.38 8.47 -1.45
CA VAL A 368 20.00 7.77 -0.32
C VAL A 368 19.09 7.57 0.89
N ALA A 369 17.96 8.28 1.04
CA ALA A 369 17.28 8.30 2.35
C ALA A 369 15.82 7.84 2.42
N GLN A 370 15.03 7.79 1.34
CA GLN A 370 13.57 7.56 1.47
C GLN A 370 12.96 6.80 0.28
N GLU A 371 13.28 5.51 0.20
CA GLU A 371 12.82 4.60 -0.87
C GLU A 371 11.29 4.56 -0.97
N ARG A 372 10.55 4.51 0.16
CA ARG A 372 9.06 4.55 0.16
C ARG A 372 8.49 5.88 -0.35
N ARG A 373 9.08 7.04 -0.01
CA ARG A 373 8.62 8.33 -0.57
C ARG A 373 8.88 8.44 -2.07
N SER A 374 9.97 7.84 -2.54
CA SER A 374 10.27 7.77 -3.98
C SER A 374 9.30 6.83 -4.68
N PHE A 375 8.98 5.68 -4.07
CA PHE A 375 7.95 4.75 -4.54
C PHE A 375 6.59 5.43 -4.69
N PHE A 376 6.14 6.14 -3.66
CA PHE A 376 4.92 6.94 -3.72
C PHE A 376 4.89 7.86 -4.96
N ARG A 377 5.96 8.63 -5.16
CA ARG A 377 6.01 9.67 -6.19
C ARG A 377 6.11 9.11 -7.62
N LEU A 378 6.96 8.12 -7.81
CA LEU A 378 7.39 7.64 -9.13
C LEU A 378 6.64 6.40 -9.61
N PHE A 379 5.92 5.72 -8.72
CA PHE A 379 5.17 4.51 -9.05
C PHE A 379 3.72 4.58 -8.57
N TYR A 380 3.46 4.61 -7.27
CA TYR A 380 2.10 4.54 -6.73
C TYR A 380 1.20 5.69 -7.19
N ARG A 381 1.61 6.94 -6.95
CA ARG A 381 0.83 8.14 -7.30
C ARG A 381 0.52 8.22 -8.79
N PRO A 382 1.48 8.11 -9.74
CA PRO A 382 1.15 8.15 -11.17
C PRO A 382 0.24 7.00 -11.58
N MET A 383 0.49 5.77 -11.08
CA MET A 383 -0.34 4.61 -11.37
C MET A 383 -1.79 4.79 -10.91
N VAL A 384 -2.00 5.05 -9.62
CA VAL A 384 -3.35 5.24 -9.06
C VAL A 384 -4.04 6.45 -9.70
N THR A 385 -3.31 7.56 -9.92
CA THR A 385 -3.88 8.73 -10.62
C THR A 385 -4.43 8.34 -11.98
N LYS A 386 -3.67 7.58 -12.77
CA LYS A 386 -4.10 7.16 -14.11
C LYS A 386 -5.26 6.17 -14.06
N ILE A 387 -5.23 5.18 -13.14
CA ILE A 387 -6.34 4.24 -12.94
C ILE A 387 -7.65 4.99 -12.66
N LEU A 388 -7.61 5.95 -11.73
CA LEU A 388 -8.78 6.75 -11.38
C LEU A 388 -9.22 7.65 -12.54
N ASP A 389 -8.28 8.31 -13.21
CA ASP A 389 -8.58 9.20 -14.34
C ASP A 389 -9.26 8.43 -15.49
N ASP A 390 -8.75 7.27 -15.87
CA ASP A 390 -9.33 6.45 -16.93
C ASP A 390 -10.71 5.94 -16.55
N TYR A 391 -10.88 5.48 -15.30
CA TYR A 391 -12.19 5.07 -14.83
C TYR A 391 -13.20 6.22 -14.82
N TYR A 392 -12.78 7.39 -14.35
CA TYR A 392 -13.63 8.56 -14.27
C TYR A 392 -14.08 9.07 -15.66
N GLN A 393 -13.21 8.99 -16.67
CA GLN A 393 -13.62 9.30 -18.05
C GLN A 393 -14.67 8.31 -18.56
N ASN A 394 -14.54 7.02 -18.22
CA ASN A 394 -15.55 6.01 -18.59
C ASN A 394 -16.90 6.29 -17.90
N LEU A 395 -16.91 6.65 -16.61
CA LEU A 395 -18.12 7.05 -15.90
C LEU A 395 -18.80 8.27 -16.55
N LYS A 396 -18.02 9.28 -16.94
CA LYS A 396 -18.56 10.45 -17.65
C LYS A 396 -19.18 10.08 -19.00
N ALA A 397 -18.56 9.17 -19.74
CA ALA A 397 -19.05 8.74 -21.05
C ALA A 397 -20.36 7.93 -20.97
N VAL A 398 -20.58 7.18 -19.88
CA VAL A 398 -21.83 6.43 -19.65
C VAL A 398 -23.00 7.34 -19.21
N ASN A 399 -22.69 8.44 -18.53
CA ASN A 399 -23.68 9.39 -18.00
C ASN A 399 -24.07 10.52 -18.98
N GLN A 400 -23.42 10.58 -20.15
CA GLN A 400 -23.76 11.48 -21.27
C GLN A 400 -24.63 10.74 -22.28
#